data_AF-A0A182ENS2-F1
#
_entry.id   AF-A0A182ENS2-F1
#
_cell.length_a   1.000
_cell.length_b   1.000
_cell.length_c   1.000
_cell.angle_alpha   90.00
_cell.angle_beta   90.00
_cell.angle_gamma   90.00
#
_symmetry.space_group_name_H-M   'P 1'
#
loop_
_entity.id
_entity.type
_entity.pdbx_description
1 polymer ?
#
loop_
_entity_poly.entity_id
_entity_poly.type
_entity_poly.pdbx_seq_one_letter_code
_entity_poly.pdbx_strand_id
1 'polypeptide(L)'
;MGSQPFSRGVALTRGAEILGSDALMFFIDVDILFTCDTLDRVIRNTVRGAQVYFPIVFSEYSPETWSDSDRLLSDAFHYGRKRGYFRHFGFGLVSIYKSDLDLIGGMNLNIQGWGMEDVDFFEKCVQSPLRIMRAPDPGLVHVYHTMHCAESLPEKQYAMCIGSKAASLASLDSLVDQLPVYS
;
A
#
# COMPACT_ATOMS: atom_id res chain seq x y z
N MET A 1 5.46 -3.42 -23.05
CA MET A 1 5.35 -2.35 -22.03
C MET A 1 5.24 -1.02 -22.76
N GLY A 2 4.38 -0.11 -22.29
CA GLY A 2 4.16 1.19 -22.95
C GLY A 2 5.42 2.06 -22.97
N SER A 3 5.48 3.02 -23.89
CA SER A 3 6.60 3.96 -24.04
C SER A 3 6.61 5.10 -23.02
N GLN A 4 5.56 5.22 -22.19
CA GLN A 4 5.46 6.28 -21.21
C GLN A 4 6.03 5.86 -19.85
N PRO A 5 6.65 6.79 -19.10
CA PRO A 5 7.04 6.55 -17.72
C PRO A 5 5.85 6.10 -16.88
N PHE A 6 6.12 5.29 -15.86
CA PHE A 6 5.11 4.88 -14.89
C PHE A 6 4.54 6.09 -14.14
N SER A 7 3.21 6.17 -14.04
CA SER A 7 2.50 7.08 -13.14
C SER A 7 1.23 6.39 -12.65
N ARG A 8 1.23 6.03 -11.35
CA ARG A 8 0.07 5.41 -10.70
C ARG A 8 -1.15 6.34 -10.74
N GLY A 9 -0.95 7.63 -10.44
CA GLY A 9 -2.03 8.63 -10.45
C GLY A 9 -2.75 8.71 -11.81
N VAL A 10 -2.00 8.75 -12.91
CA VAL A 10 -2.58 8.76 -14.27
C VAL A 10 -3.33 7.46 -14.57
N ALA A 11 -2.74 6.31 -14.24
CA ALA A 11 -3.36 5.01 -14.50
C ALA A 11 -4.69 4.83 -13.73
N LEU A 12 -4.69 5.18 -12.44
CA LEU A 12 -5.88 5.10 -11.59
C LEU A 12 -6.97 6.08 -12.05
N THR A 13 -6.61 7.31 -12.41
CA THR A 13 -7.58 8.29 -12.92
C THR A 13 -8.26 7.79 -14.20
N ARG A 14 -7.51 7.26 -15.16
CA ARG A 14 -8.10 6.68 -16.39
C ARG A 14 -9.04 5.51 -16.10
N GLY A 15 -8.69 4.66 -15.14
CA GLY A 15 -9.56 3.57 -14.69
C GLY A 15 -10.83 4.08 -14.00
N ALA A 16 -10.76 5.20 -13.28
CA ALA A 16 -11.91 5.81 -12.63
C ALA A 16 -12.84 6.52 -13.62
N GLU A 17 -12.30 7.16 -14.66
CA GLU A 17 -13.06 7.93 -15.67
C GLU A 17 -14.10 7.10 -16.44
N ILE A 18 -13.89 5.79 -16.59
CA ILE A 18 -14.84 4.90 -17.27
C ILE A 18 -16.01 4.44 -16.37
N LEU A 19 -16.00 4.81 -15.09
CA LEU A 19 -16.98 4.39 -14.09
C LEU A 19 -18.03 5.47 -13.84
N GLY A 20 -19.25 5.05 -13.51
CA GLY A 20 -20.31 5.96 -13.05
C GLY A 20 -20.03 6.49 -11.64
N SER A 21 -20.67 7.62 -11.27
CA SER A 21 -20.56 8.27 -9.95
C SER A 21 -20.78 7.32 -8.77
N ASP A 22 -21.61 6.31 -9.00
CA ASP A 22 -22.09 5.38 -7.99
C ASP A 22 -21.15 4.19 -7.76
N ALA A 23 -20.10 4.06 -8.57
CA ALA A 23 -19.15 2.96 -8.47
C ALA A 23 -18.35 3.04 -7.16
N LEU A 24 -18.30 1.93 -6.43
CA LEU A 24 -17.32 1.69 -5.39
C LEU A 24 -16.02 1.22 -6.04
N MET A 25 -14.94 1.96 -5.84
CA MET A 25 -13.61 1.62 -6.35
C MET A 25 -12.74 1.10 -5.22
N PHE A 26 -11.80 0.23 -5.56
CA PHE A 26 -10.73 -0.20 -4.67
C PHE A 26 -9.41 -0.15 -5.44
N PHE A 27 -8.54 0.79 -5.07
CA PHE A 27 -7.19 0.90 -5.59
C PHE A 27 -6.28 -0.06 -4.82
N ILE A 28 -5.58 -0.92 -5.55
CA ILE A 28 -4.75 -2.00 -5.02
C ILE A 28 -3.58 -2.28 -5.98
N ASP A 29 -2.44 -2.72 -5.45
CA ASP A 29 -1.28 -3.07 -6.24
C ASP A 29 -1.39 -4.49 -6.81
N VAL A 30 -0.72 -4.73 -7.94
CA VAL A 30 -0.78 -6.01 -8.67
C VAL A 30 -0.09 -7.16 -7.95
N ASP A 31 0.75 -6.85 -6.95
CA ASP A 31 1.51 -7.77 -6.10
C ASP A 31 0.88 -7.95 -4.72
N ILE A 32 -0.39 -7.56 -4.56
CA ILE A 32 -1.14 -7.76 -3.33
C ILE A 32 -2.11 -8.92 -3.49
N LEU A 33 -1.95 -9.90 -2.59
CA LEU A 33 -2.88 -10.99 -2.42
C LEU A 33 -4.03 -10.53 -1.54
N PHE A 34 -5.25 -10.92 -1.91
CA PHE A 34 -6.45 -10.62 -1.14
C PHE A 34 -7.40 -11.80 -1.00
N THR A 35 -8.26 -11.76 0.03
CA THR A 35 -9.30 -12.76 0.30
C THR A 35 -10.69 -12.22 0.00
N CYS A 36 -11.72 -13.08 -0.02
CA CYS A 36 -13.12 -12.63 -0.09
C CYS A 36 -13.48 -11.70 1.08
N ASP A 37 -12.97 -11.98 2.28
CA ASP A 37 -13.19 -11.14 3.47
C ASP A 37 -12.69 -9.70 3.29
N THR A 38 -11.64 -9.50 2.50
CA THR A 38 -11.12 -8.17 2.15
C THR A 38 -12.15 -7.36 1.35
N LEU A 39 -12.76 -7.97 0.33
CA LEU A 39 -13.82 -7.29 -0.46
C LEU A 39 -15.00 -6.93 0.43
N ASP A 40 -15.34 -7.83 1.34
CA ASP A 40 -16.38 -7.70 2.34
C ASP A 40 -16.12 -6.53 3.30
N ARG A 41 -14.86 -6.34 3.74
CA ARG A 41 -14.41 -5.19 4.53
C ARG A 41 -14.41 -3.90 3.70
N VAL A 42 -13.97 -3.95 2.44
CA VAL A 42 -13.99 -2.81 1.51
C VAL A 42 -15.42 -2.28 1.36
N ILE A 43 -16.38 -3.17 1.10
CA ILE A 43 -17.80 -2.80 0.95
C ILE A 43 -18.36 -2.22 2.25
N ARG A 44 -18.11 -2.89 3.39
CA ARG A 44 -18.67 -2.46 4.68
C ARG A 44 -18.07 -1.17 5.23
N ASN A 45 -16.81 -0.89 4.90
CA ASN A 45 -16.09 0.27 5.42
C ASN A 45 -16.02 1.45 4.44
N THR A 46 -16.65 1.38 3.27
CA THR A 46 -16.76 2.54 2.37
C THR A 46 -18.19 3.03 2.32
N VAL A 47 -18.42 4.30 2.70
CA VAL A 47 -19.77 4.88 2.77
C VAL A 47 -19.80 6.13 1.90
N ARG A 48 -20.63 6.11 0.86
CA ARG A 48 -20.72 7.21 -0.10
C ARG A 48 -21.04 8.53 0.60
N GLY A 49 -20.27 9.58 0.29
CA GLY A 49 -20.42 10.92 0.83
C GLY A 49 -20.06 11.06 2.31
N ALA A 50 -19.55 10.00 2.95
CA ALA A 50 -19.34 9.99 4.39
C ALA A 50 -18.03 9.32 4.86
N GLN A 51 -17.53 8.29 4.17
CA GLN A 51 -16.37 7.51 4.62
C GLN A 51 -15.57 6.91 3.46
N VAL A 52 -14.26 7.14 3.51
CA VAL A 52 -13.24 6.46 2.70
C VAL A 52 -12.49 5.45 3.56
N TYR A 53 -12.16 4.28 2.99
CA TYR A 53 -11.45 3.22 3.72
C TYR A 53 -10.05 3.00 3.17
N PHE A 54 -9.06 3.13 4.06
CA PHE A 54 -7.65 2.86 3.79
C PHE A 54 -7.22 1.62 4.56
N PRO A 55 -7.36 0.40 4.01
CA PRO A 55 -6.89 -0.80 4.70
C PRO A 55 -5.36 -0.76 4.91
N ILE A 56 -4.91 -1.35 6.02
CA ILE A 56 -3.49 -1.52 6.29
C ILE A 56 -3.10 -2.96 5.92
N VAL A 57 -2.27 -3.09 4.90
CA VAL A 57 -1.76 -4.35 4.36
C VAL A 57 -0.64 -4.92 5.21
N PHE A 58 -0.58 -6.25 5.31
CA PHE A 58 0.60 -6.95 5.83
C PHE A 58 1.69 -6.99 4.75
N SER A 59 2.83 -6.34 4.99
CA SER A 59 3.98 -6.38 4.09
C SER A 59 5.00 -7.38 4.58
N GLU A 60 5.37 -8.29 3.68
CA GLU A 60 6.42 -9.25 3.92
C GLU A 60 7.80 -8.60 4.01
N TYR A 61 8.64 -9.12 4.91
CA TYR A 61 10.08 -8.88 4.88
C TYR A 61 10.74 -9.70 3.77
N SER A 62 12.01 -9.42 3.47
CA SER A 62 12.81 -10.24 2.58
C SER A 62 12.79 -11.71 3.03
N PRO A 63 12.40 -12.66 2.15
CA PRO A 63 12.45 -14.08 2.45
C PRO A 63 13.82 -14.56 2.90
N GLU A 64 14.90 -13.84 2.55
CA GLU A 64 16.26 -14.10 3.02
C GLU A 64 16.38 -14.10 4.55
N THR A 65 15.51 -13.37 5.24
CA THR A 65 15.53 -13.21 6.71
C THR A 65 14.51 -14.07 7.45
N TRP A 66 13.70 -14.84 6.71
CA TRP A 66 12.72 -15.76 7.26
C TRP A 66 13.38 -17.02 7.81
N SER A 67 12.76 -17.60 8.83
CA SER A 67 13.14 -18.93 9.34
C SER A 67 12.87 -20.02 8.30
N ASP A 68 13.55 -21.17 8.42
CA ASP A 68 13.29 -22.32 7.55
C ASP A 68 11.82 -22.77 7.63
N SER A 69 11.22 -22.72 8.83
CA SER A 69 9.80 -23.00 9.01
C SER A 69 8.91 -22.03 8.25
N ASP A 70 9.20 -20.72 8.28
CA ASP A 70 8.41 -19.71 7.57
C ASP A 70 8.48 -19.88 6.05
N ARG A 71 9.65 -20.29 5.53
CA ARG A 71 9.87 -20.56 4.10
C ARG A 71 9.13 -21.81 3.60
N LEU A 72 8.91 -22.79 4.48
CA LEU A 72 8.21 -24.04 4.15
C LEU A 72 6.68 -23.87 4.18
N LEU A 73 6.16 -22.79 4.77
CA LEU A 73 4.73 -22.51 4.78
C LEU A 73 4.26 -22.04 3.41
N SER A 74 3.36 -22.81 2.80
CA SER A 74 2.70 -22.44 1.53
C SER A 74 1.58 -21.41 1.70
N ASP A 75 1.18 -21.12 2.95
CA ASP A 75 0.13 -20.15 3.23
C ASP A 75 0.69 -18.72 3.13
N ALA A 76 0.17 -17.96 2.17
CA ALA A 76 0.51 -16.56 1.99
C ALA A 76 -0.04 -15.66 3.11
N PHE A 77 -1.13 -16.08 3.78
CA PHE A 77 -1.82 -15.32 4.83
C PHE A 77 -1.34 -15.68 6.24
N HIS A 78 -0.13 -16.25 6.35
CA HIS A 78 0.51 -16.52 7.62
C HIS A 78 1.22 -15.26 8.14
N TYR A 79 0.82 -14.76 9.31
CA TYR A 79 1.43 -13.58 9.94
C TYR A 79 2.42 -14.00 11.02
N GLY A 80 3.56 -13.32 11.06
CA GLY A 80 4.56 -13.50 12.10
C GLY A 80 5.47 -12.28 12.22
N ARG A 81 5.92 -11.99 13.44
CA ARG A 81 6.80 -10.83 13.72
C ARG A 81 8.10 -10.84 12.93
N LYS A 82 8.62 -12.03 12.59
CA LYS A 82 9.82 -12.21 11.75
C LYS A 82 9.51 -12.34 10.25
N ARG A 83 8.24 -12.46 9.88
CA ARG A 83 7.81 -12.64 8.49
C ARG A 83 7.45 -11.32 7.80
N GLY A 84 6.88 -10.38 8.54
CA GLY A 84 6.45 -9.09 8.00
C GLY A 84 5.83 -8.19 9.05
N TYR A 85 5.16 -7.14 8.59
CA TYR A 85 4.53 -6.15 9.46
C TYR A 85 3.32 -5.49 8.77
N PHE A 86 2.39 -4.97 9.57
CA PHE A 86 1.32 -4.12 9.03
C PHE A 86 1.87 -2.74 8.65
N ARG A 87 1.78 -2.37 7.37
CA ARG A 87 2.40 -1.15 6.82
C ARG A 87 1.56 0.08 7.13
N HIS A 88 1.71 0.62 8.34
CA HIS A 88 0.95 1.80 8.79
C HIS A 88 1.28 3.11 8.05
N PHE A 89 2.43 3.19 7.38
CA PHE A 89 2.91 4.41 6.70
C PHE A 89 2.58 4.48 5.20
N GLY A 90 1.91 3.48 4.62
CA GLY A 90 1.55 3.46 3.19
C GLY A 90 0.07 3.74 2.95
N PHE A 91 -0.29 4.51 1.92
CA PHE A 91 -1.67 4.92 1.63
C PHE A 91 -2.16 4.49 0.25
N GLY A 92 -1.38 3.69 -0.47
CA GLY A 92 -1.69 3.26 -1.84
C GLY A 92 -2.95 2.39 -1.96
N LEU A 93 -3.37 1.71 -0.89
CA LEU A 93 -4.62 0.97 -0.85
C LEU A 93 -5.73 1.83 -0.29
N VAL A 94 -6.78 2.00 -1.09
CA VAL A 94 -7.93 2.80 -0.70
C VAL A 94 -9.18 2.36 -1.44
N SER A 95 -10.30 2.25 -0.72
CA SER A 95 -11.62 2.15 -1.32
C SER A 95 -12.45 3.40 -1.09
N ILE A 96 -13.03 3.88 -2.18
CA ILE A 96 -13.71 5.18 -2.28
C ILE A 96 -14.79 5.10 -3.35
N TYR A 97 -15.91 5.81 -3.16
CA TYR A 97 -16.89 5.97 -4.24
C TYR A 97 -16.38 6.95 -5.30
N LYS A 98 -16.76 6.74 -6.56
CA LYS A 98 -16.37 7.64 -7.65
C LYS A 98 -16.83 9.08 -7.42
N SER A 99 -18.04 9.29 -6.89
CA SER A 99 -18.53 10.62 -6.48
C SER A 99 -17.64 11.28 -5.42
N ASP A 100 -17.09 10.49 -4.50
CA ASP A 100 -16.24 10.97 -3.42
C ASP A 100 -14.81 11.26 -3.91
N LEU A 101 -14.31 10.46 -4.87
CA LEU A 101 -13.07 10.76 -5.60
C LEU A 101 -13.16 12.12 -6.32
N ASP A 102 -14.29 12.37 -6.97
CA ASP A 102 -14.53 13.64 -7.69
C ASP A 102 -14.66 14.81 -6.71
N LEU A 103 -15.35 14.61 -5.58
CA LEU A 103 -15.49 15.60 -4.50
C LEU A 103 -14.13 16.08 -3.97
N ILE A 104 -13.15 15.18 -3.81
CA ILE A 104 -11.82 15.52 -3.29
C ILE A 104 -10.84 15.98 -4.38
N GLY A 105 -11.29 16.09 -5.64
CA GLY A 105 -10.49 16.60 -6.76
C GLY A 105 -9.55 15.58 -7.40
N GLY A 106 -9.72 14.28 -7.15
CA GLY A 106 -8.98 13.20 -7.83
C GLY A 106 -7.49 13.10 -7.49
N MET A 107 -6.79 12.23 -8.23
CA MET A 107 -5.34 12.03 -8.10
C MET A 107 -4.56 13.24 -8.63
N ASN A 108 -3.43 13.58 -8.01
CA ASN A 108 -2.50 14.57 -8.56
C ASN A 108 -1.71 13.99 -9.73
N LEU A 109 -2.04 14.43 -10.95
CA LEU A 109 -1.44 13.92 -12.18
C LEU A 109 -0.02 14.46 -12.46
N ASN A 110 0.45 15.43 -11.67
CA ASN A 110 1.79 16.00 -11.82
C ASN A 110 2.86 15.16 -11.09
N ILE A 111 2.45 14.21 -10.25
CA ILE A 111 3.38 13.28 -9.59
C ILE A 111 3.73 12.17 -10.59
N GLN A 112 5.00 12.14 -10.98
CA GLN A 112 5.57 11.19 -11.93
C GLN A 112 6.49 10.20 -11.20
N GLY A 113 6.61 8.99 -11.74
CA GLY A 113 7.38 7.94 -11.09
C GLY A 113 6.69 7.35 -9.87
N TRP A 114 7.49 6.81 -8.94
CA TRP A 114 7.01 6.13 -7.73
C TRP A 114 7.08 7.05 -6.51
N GLY A 115 6.02 7.03 -5.70
CA GLY A 115 5.96 7.64 -4.38
C GLY A 115 5.34 9.04 -4.39
N MET A 116 4.84 9.44 -3.22
CA MET A 116 4.11 10.69 -2.93
C MET A 116 2.67 10.77 -3.45
N GLU A 117 2.27 10.01 -4.46
CA GLU A 117 0.91 10.12 -5.02
C GLU A 117 -0.16 9.63 -4.05
N ASP A 118 0.17 8.63 -3.24
CA ASP A 118 -0.71 8.08 -2.21
C ASP A 118 -0.80 9.01 -0.99
N VAL A 119 0.31 9.67 -0.63
CA VAL A 119 0.36 10.70 0.42
C VAL A 119 -0.47 11.91 0.02
N ASP A 120 -0.29 12.45 -1.19
CA ASP A 120 -1.10 13.56 -1.74
C ASP A 120 -2.60 13.21 -1.72
N PHE A 121 -2.95 11.99 -2.14
CA PHE A 121 -4.32 11.52 -2.14
C PHE A 121 -4.90 11.40 -0.72
N PHE A 122 -4.12 10.87 0.22
CA PHE A 122 -4.53 10.76 1.61
C PHE A 122 -4.72 12.15 2.26
N GLU A 123 -3.82 13.10 2.00
CA GLU A 123 -3.93 14.48 2.49
C GLU A 123 -5.21 15.17 1.99
N LYS A 124 -5.56 14.99 0.71
CA LYS A 124 -6.85 15.46 0.16
C LYS A 124 -8.05 14.85 0.88
N CYS A 125 -8.01 13.55 1.17
CA CYS A 125 -9.07 12.89 1.93
C CYS A 125 -9.20 13.48 3.35
N VAL A 126 -8.06 13.73 4.03
CA VAL A 126 -8.03 14.34 5.38
C VAL A 126 -8.61 15.75 5.38
N GLN A 127 -8.41 16.53 4.32
CA GLN A 127 -8.93 17.89 4.18
C GLN A 127 -10.40 17.93 3.70
N SER A 128 -10.97 16.78 3.35
CA SER A 128 -12.34 16.65 2.87
C SER A 128 -13.34 16.46 4.01
N PRO A 129 -14.67 16.55 3.76
CA PRO A 129 -15.68 16.20 4.77
C PRO A 129 -15.81 14.69 5.02
N LEU A 130 -15.06 13.84 4.31
CA LEU A 130 -15.15 12.38 4.43
C LEU A 130 -14.40 11.91 5.69
N ARG A 131 -15.00 10.97 6.43
CA ARG A 131 -14.33 10.27 7.51
C ARG A 131 -13.29 9.31 6.97
N ILE A 132 -12.09 9.34 7.54
CA ILE A 132 -11.06 8.32 7.28
C ILE A 132 -11.34 7.11 8.16
N MET A 133 -11.52 5.94 7.53
CA MET A 133 -11.48 4.65 8.22
C MET A 133 -10.18 3.94 7.84
N ARG A 134 -9.41 3.48 8.83
CA ARG A 134 -8.13 2.82 8.61
C ARG A 134 -7.93 1.74 9.65
N ALA A 135 -7.68 0.51 9.20
CA ALA A 135 -7.51 -0.65 10.05
C ALA A 135 -6.66 -1.72 9.35
N PRO A 136 -5.85 -2.51 10.09
CA PRO A 136 -5.27 -3.75 9.59
C PRO A 136 -6.33 -4.63 8.94
N ASP A 137 -6.08 -5.02 7.69
CA ASP A 137 -6.88 -6.03 6.99
C ASP A 137 -6.02 -7.29 6.89
N PRO A 138 -6.32 -8.34 7.70
CA PRO A 138 -5.56 -9.59 7.64
C PRO A 138 -5.61 -10.19 6.24
N GLY A 139 -6.74 -10.06 5.55
CA GLY A 139 -6.90 -10.61 4.21
C GLY A 139 -6.03 -9.93 3.14
N LEU A 140 -5.15 -8.98 3.46
CA LEU A 140 -4.25 -8.32 2.53
C LEU A 140 -2.78 -8.63 2.83
N VAL A 141 -2.09 -9.18 1.84
CA VAL A 141 -0.64 -9.45 1.90
C VAL A 141 0.05 -8.85 0.69
N HIS A 142 0.99 -7.94 0.95
CA HIS A 142 1.90 -7.41 -0.05
C HIS A 142 3.14 -8.30 -0.10
N VAL A 143 3.24 -9.07 -1.18
CA VAL A 143 4.32 -10.04 -1.38
C VAL A 143 5.65 -9.31 -1.47
N TYR A 144 6.69 -9.82 -0.81
CA TYR A 144 7.99 -9.17 -0.88
C TYR A 144 8.53 -9.19 -2.32
N HIS A 145 9.01 -8.03 -2.77
CA HIS A 145 9.79 -7.90 -3.99
C HIS A 145 10.94 -6.91 -3.78
N THR A 146 12.04 -7.09 -4.52
CA THR A 146 13.18 -6.20 -4.42
C THR A 146 12.83 -4.78 -4.90
N MET A 147 13.01 -3.80 -4.03
CA MET A 147 12.80 -2.38 -4.35
C MET A 147 14.07 -1.73 -4.92
N HIS A 148 13.89 -1.04 -6.06
CA HIS A 148 14.94 -0.33 -6.78
C HIS A 148 14.66 1.18 -6.68
N CYS A 149 15.47 1.89 -5.91
CA CYS A 149 15.35 3.35 -5.74
C CYS A 149 16.28 4.05 -6.72
N ALA A 150 15.72 4.56 -7.81
CA ALA A 150 16.50 5.28 -8.82
C ALA A 150 17.04 6.59 -8.25
N GLU A 151 18.32 6.89 -8.50
CA GLU A 151 18.98 8.13 -8.06
C GLU A 151 18.38 9.38 -8.73
N SER A 152 17.68 9.20 -9.84
CA SER A 152 16.95 10.27 -10.53
C SER A 152 15.64 10.67 -9.85
N LEU A 153 15.22 9.98 -8.78
CA LEU A 153 14.02 10.34 -8.03
C LEU A 153 14.23 11.69 -7.32
N PRO A 154 13.22 12.57 -7.29
CA PRO A 154 13.21 13.73 -6.40
C PRO A 154 13.49 13.34 -4.96
N GLU A 155 14.16 14.23 -4.22
CA GLU A 155 14.69 13.97 -2.87
C GLU A 155 13.67 13.29 -1.93
N LYS A 156 12.43 13.79 -1.89
CA LYS A 156 11.37 13.21 -1.05
C LYS A 156 10.98 11.79 -1.49
N GLN A 157 10.80 11.56 -2.78
CA GLN A 157 10.47 10.23 -3.32
C GLN A 157 11.61 9.24 -3.12
N TYR A 158 12.87 9.69 -3.29
CA TYR A 158 14.05 8.89 -3.00
C TYR A 158 14.12 8.49 -1.52
N ALA A 159 13.96 9.44 -0.61
CA ALA A 159 13.96 9.17 0.83
C ALA A 159 12.84 8.19 1.23
N MET A 160 11.62 8.35 0.70
CA MET A 160 10.52 7.41 0.91
C MET A 160 10.83 6.01 0.38
N CYS A 161 11.48 5.92 -0.78
CA CYS A 161 11.85 4.64 -1.38
C CYS A 161 12.89 3.91 -0.51
N ILE A 162 13.94 4.61 -0.11
CA ILE A 162 14.99 4.04 0.76
C ILE A 162 14.40 3.62 2.11
N GLY A 163 13.52 4.45 2.70
CA GLY A 163 12.82 4.11 3.94
C GLY A 163 11.95 2.85 3.79
N SER A 164 11.17 2.75 2.71
CA SER A 164 10.34 1.58 2.43
C SER A 164 11.16 0.32 2.20
N LYS A 165 12.29 0.46 1.48
CA LYS A 165 13.27 -0.61 1.25
C LYS A 165 13.83 -1.11 2.57
N ALA A 166 14.39 -0.21 3.40
CA ALA A 166 14.96 -0.56 4.69
C ALA A 166 13.94 -1.23 5.62
N ALA A 167 12.71 -0.68 5.68
CA ALA A 167 11.63 -1.23 6.48
C ALA A 167 11.18 -2.62 6.03
N SER A 168 11.47 -3.06 4.80
CA SER A 168 11.08 -4.37 4.28
C SER A 168 12.22 -5.39 4.29
N LEU A 169 13.41 -5.04 4.81
CA LEU A 169 14.54 -5.97 4.84
C LEU A 169 14.36 -7.08 5.87
N ALA A 170 14.07 -6.71 7.12
CA ALA A 170 14.05 -7.64 8.24
C ALA A 170 13.24 -7.07 9.41
N SER A 171 12.76 -7.96 10.28
CA SER A 171 12.25 -7.56 11.59
C SER A 171 13.37 -7.07 12.51
N LEU A 172 13.04 -6.24 13.50
CA LEU A 172 14.00 -5.85 14.53
C LEU A 172 14.55 -7.08 15.28
N ASP A 173 13.68 -8.05 15.60
CA ASP A 173 14.08 -9.31 16.24
C ASP A 173 15.14 -10.04 15.41
N SER A 174 14.95 -10.15 14.08
CA SER A 174 15.92 -10.76 13.16
C SER A 174 17.24 -9.99 13.10
N LEU A 175 17.22 -8.66 13.19
CA LEU A 175 18.43 -7.84 13.18
C LEU A 175 19.23 -7.95 14.48
N VAL A 176 18.55 -8.02 15.62
CA VAL A 176 19.21 -8.21 16.92
C VAL A 176 19.91 -9.56 16.98
N ASP A 177 19.30 -10.61 16.44
CA ASP A 177 19.92 -11.95 16.37
C ASP A 177 21.24 -11.98 15.55
N GLN A 178 21.46 -10.99 14.68
CA GLN A 178 22.70 -10.85 13.87
C GLN A 178 23.77 -10.02 14.57
N LEU A 179 23.44 -9.31 15.65
CA LEU A 179 24.44 -8.61 16.44
C LEU A 179 25.27 -9.64 17.22
N PRO A 180 26.61 -9.58 17.17
CA PRO A 180 27.43 -10.45 18.00
C PRO A 180 27.07 -10.15 19.47
N VAL A 181 26.47 -11.14 20.13
CA VAL A 181 26.17 -11.09 21.56
C VAL A 181 27.51 -10.92 22.27
N TYR A 182 27.79 -9.68 22.72
CA TYR A 182 28.98 -9.26 23.46
C TYR A 182 30.13 -10.28 23.47
N SER A 183 31.02 -10.20 22.47
CA SER A 183 32.31 -10.90 22.46
C SER A 183 33.16 -10.57 23.67
#